data_AF-A0A2W4MBY6-F1
#
_entry.id   AF-A0A2W4MBY6-F1
#
_cell.length_a   1.000
_cell.length_b   1.000
_cell.length_c   1.000
_cell.angle_alpha   90.00
_cell.angle_beta   90.00
_cell.angle_gamma   90.00
#
_symmetry.space_group_name_H-M   'P 1'
#
loop_
_entity.id
_entity.type
_entity.pdbx_description
1 polymer ?
#
loop_
_entity_poly.entity_id
_entity_poly.type
_entity_poly.pdbx_seq_one_letter_code
_entity_poly.pdbx_strand_id
1 'polypeptide(L)'
;MLKKRVYHDIQETASDILNGKPFTVKITNRPSERLEDIYINEVQFVIFEGIKTGNFTEMREELDKLETEYKTDIRVFIDDENLYLQMKSDEGLLFKIIRMH
;
A
#
# COMPACT_ATOMS: atom_id res chain seq x y z
N MET A 1 1.34 12.30 3.82
CA MET A 1 2.59 12.72 4.49
C MET A 1 2.75 12.17 5.90
N LEU A 2 1.78 12.31 6.82
CA LEU A 2 1.93 11.82 8.21
C LEU A 2 2.18 10.30 8.31
N LYS A 3 1.45 9.48 7.54
CA LYS A 3 1.58 8.01 7.56
C LYS A 3 2.97 7.51 7.14
N LYS A 4 3.57 8.12 6.10
CA LYS A 4 4.93 7.84 5.64
C LYS A 4 5.94 8.15 6.75
N ARG A 5 5.85 9.35 7.35
CA ARG A 5 6.77 9.77 8.42
C ARG A 5 6.75 8.80 9.59
N VAL A 6 5.55 8.49 10.09
CA VAL A 6 5.39 7.56 11.22
C VAL A 6 5.96 6.17 10.89
N TYR A 7 5.80 5.69 9.66
CA TYR A 7 6.38 4.41 9.26
C TYR A 7 7.91 4.42 9.26
N HIS A 8 8.52 5.47 8.70
CA HIS A 8 9.98 5.67 8.74
C HIS A 8 10.51 5.78 10.16
N ASP A 9 9.85 6.56 11.02
CA ASP A 9 10.25 6.71 12.43
C ASP A 9 10.23 5.35 13.16
N ILE A 10 9.22 4.50 12.89
CA ILE A 10 9.13 3.14 13.45
C ILE A 10 10.26 2.25 12.91
N GLN A 11 10.54 2.30 11.60
CA GLN A 11 11.61 1.53 10.96
C GLN A 11 12.98 1.89 11.52
N GLU A 12 13.31 3.18 11.59
CA GLU A 12 14.58 3.66 12.14
C GLU A 12 14.74 3.26 13.60
N THR A 13 13.73 3.54 14.43
CA THR A 13 13.76 3.20 15.85
C THR A 13 13.91 1.69 16.08
N ALA A 14 13.18 0.87 15.32
CA ALA A 14 13.29 -0.59 15.43
C ALA A 14 14.66 -1.09 14.96
N SER A 15 15.20 -0.56 13.87
CA SER A 15 16.53 -0.91 13.37
C SER A 15 17.62 -0.62 14.40
N ASP A 16 17.56 0.55 15.04
CA ASP A 16 18.49 0.96 16.08
C ASP A 16 18.42 0.03 17.31
N ILE A 17 17.20 -0.24 17.81
CA ILE A 17 16.99 -1.12 18.98
C ILE A 17 17.44 -2.55 18.70
N LEU A 18 17.17 -3.04 17.48
CA LEU A 18 17.48 -4.41 17.08
C LEU A 18 18.92 -4.59 16.59
N ASN A 19 19.75 -3.53 16.61
CA ASN A 19 21.13 -3.53 16.10
C ASN A 19 21.23 -4.09 14.68
N GLY A 20 20.34 -3.65 13.79
CA GLY A 20 20.31 -4.08 12.40
C GLY A 20 19.89 -5.53 12.16
N LYS A 21 19.36 -6.24 13.17
CA LYS A 21 18.75 -7.56 12.94
C LYS A 21 17.52 -7.43 12.03
N PRO A 22 17.26 -8.39 11.13
CA PRO A 22 16.08 -8.35 10.26
C PRO A 22 14.77 -8.32 11.06
N PHE A 23 13.85 -7.45 10.65
CA PHE A 23 12.49 -7.36 11.18
C PHE A 23 11.51 -6.94 10.10
N THR A 24 10.22 -7.10 10.40
CA THR A 24 9.13 -6.66 9.51
C THR A 24 8.09 -5.91 10.33
N VAL A 25 7.79 -4.67 9.93
CA VAL A 25 6.66 -3.91 10.46
C VAL A 25 5.41 -4.29 9.67
N LYS A 26 4.49 -5.01 10.31
CA LYS A 26 3.20 -5.36 9.73
C LYS A 26 2.12 -4.46 10.31
N ILE A 27 1.45 -3.69 9.45
CA ILE A 27 0.23 -2.98 9.83
C ILE A 27 -0.91 -3.98 9.76
N THR A 28 -1.54 -4.25 10.90
CA THR A 28 -2.74 -5.08 10.98
C THR A 28 -3.97 -4.18 11.02
N ASN A 29 -4.77 -4.26 9.97
CA ASN A 29 -6.14 -3.74 9.94
C ASN A 29 -7.08 -4.94 9.70
N ARG A 30 -8.37 -4.78 10.00
CA ARG A 30 -9.40 -5.76 9.60
C ARG A 30 -10.14 -5.16 8.41
N PRO A 31 -9.68 -5.38 7.16
CA PRO A 31 -10.45 -4.96 6.00
C PRO A 31 -11.76 -5.75 5.93
N SER A 32 -12.76 -5.24 5.22
CA SER A 32 -13.91 -6.06 4.86
C SER A 32 -13.48 -7.12 3.84
N GLU A 33 -14.17 -8.26 3.81
CA GLU A 33 -13.91 -9.33 2.83
C GLU A 33 -13.91 -8.79 1.40
N ARG A 34 -14.80 -7.83 1.10
CA ARG A 34 -14.88 -7.16 -0.19
C ARG A 34 -13.62 -6.35 -0.53
N LEU A 35 -13.07 -5.58 0.43
CA LEU A 35 -11.84 -4.82 0.18
C LEU A 35 -10.64 -5.74 0.00
N GLU A 36 -10.61 -6.87 0.72
CA GLU A 36 -9.57 -7.88 0.55
C GLU A 36 -9.67 -8.58 -0.81
N ASP A 37 -10.89 -8.89 -1.26
CA ASP A 37 -11.16 -9.49 -2.57
C ASP A 37 -10.73 -8.56 -3.72
N ILE A 38 -11.13 -7.28 -3.69
CA ILE A 38 -10.69 -6.28 -4.69
C ILE A 38 -9.16 -6.15 -4.70
N TYR A 39 -8.52 -6.19 -3.53
CA TYR A 39 -7.07 -6.12 -3.45
C TYR A 39 -6.41 -7.34 -4.12
N ILE A 40 -6.88 -8.54 -3.78
CA ILE A 40 -6.29 -9.81 -4.25
C ILE A 40 -6.57 -10.01 -5.75
N ASN A 41 -7.75 -9.67 -6.24
CA ASN A 41 -8.10 -10.02 -7.61
C ASN A 41 -7.73 -8.93 -8.62
N GLU A 42 -7.64 -7.67 -8.19
CA GLU A 42 -7.47 -6.55 -9.12
C GLU A 42 -6.26 -5.68 -8.77
N VAL A 43 -6.30 -5.00 -7.62
CA VAL A 43 -5.37 -3.90 -7.30
C VAL A 43 -3.93 -4.37 -7.18
N GLN A 44 -3.67 -5.59 -6.68
CA GLN A 44 -2.29 -6.07 -6.52
C GLN A 44 -1.56 -6.20 -7.85
N PHE A 45 -2.24 -6.62 -8.93
CA PHE A 45 -1.59 -6.81 -10.23
C PHE A 45 -1.14 -5.48 -10.82
N VAL A 46 -2.03 -4.49 -10.79
CA VAL A 46 -1.74 -3.12 -11.23
C VAL A 46 -0.55 -2.54 -10.46
N ILE A 47 -0.52 -2.72 -9.13
CA ILE A 47 0.59 -2.25 -8.30
C ILE A 47 1.91 -2.96 -8.63
N PHE A 48 1.91 -4.29 -8.69
CA PHE A 48 3.14 -5.03 -8.93
C PHE A 48 3.69 -4.81 -10.34
N GLU A 49 2.82 -4.64 -11.33
CA GLU A 49 3.23 -4.23 -12.68
C GLU A 49 3.88 -2.85 -12.66
N GLY A 50 3.23 -1.85 -12.05
CA GLY A 50 3.77 -0.50 -11.92
C GLY A 50 5.13 -0.45 -11.21
N ILE A 51 5.31 -1.23 -10.14
CA ILE A 51 6.60 -1.39 -9.46
C ILE A 51 7.64 -2.03 -10.38
N LYS A 52 7.25 -3.05 -11.16
CA LYS A 52 8.19 -3.81 -11.99
C LYS A 52 8.65 -3.03 -13.23
N THR A 53 7.76 -2.26 -13.84
CA THR A 53 8.02 -1.50 -15.07
C THR A 53 8.48 -0.08 -14.80
N GLY A 54 8.15 0.48 -13.63
CA GLY A 54 8.32 1.89 -13.32
C GLY A 54 7.24 2.79 -13.93
N ASN A 55 6.23 2.24 -14.61
CA ASN A 55 5.14 2.99 -15.25
C ASN A 55 4.08 3.43 -14.23
N PHE A 56 4.46 4.26 -13.26
CA PHE A 56 3.56 4.65 -12.17
C PHE A 56 2.37 5.53 -12.61
N THR A 57 2.49 6.25 -13.72
CA THR A 57 1.37 7.03 -14.27
C THR A 57 0.28 6.11 -14.83
N GLU A 58 0.67 5.09 -15.58
CA GLU A 58 -0.25 4.06 -16.09
C GLU A 58 -0.89 3.27 -14.94
N MET A 59 -0.10 2.91 -13.92
CA MET A 59 -0.62 2.32 -12.68
C MET A 59 -1.71 3.21 -12.04
N ARG A 60 -1.52 4.53 -11.98
CA ARG A 60 -2.53 5.44 -11.42
C ARG A 60 -3.81 5.46 -12.26
N GLU A 61 -3.68 5.50 -13.59
CA GLU A 61 -4.83 5.49 -14.50
C GLU A 61 -5.67 4.22 -14.38
N GLU A 62 -5.02 3.06 -14.25
CA GLU A 62 -5.73 1.79 -14.01
C GLU A 62 -6.40 1.77 -12.63
N LEU A 63 -5.73 2.26 -11.58
CA LEU A 63 -6.35 2.36 -10.26
C LEU A 63 -7.56 3.30 -10.25
N ASP A 64 -7.55 4.41 -11.01
CA ASP A 64 -8.71 5.31 -11.13
C ASP A 64 -9.94 4.63 -11.76
N LYS A 65 -9.71 3.71 -12.71
CA LYS A 65 -10.79 2.89 -13.28
C LYS A 65 -11.39 1.96 -12.23
N LEU A 66 -10.54 1.28 -11.46
CA LEU A 66 -10.97 0.39 -10.37
C LEU A 66 -11.71 1.15 -9.26
N GLU A 67 -11.30 2.39 -8.93
CA GLU A 67 -12.03 3.23 -7.97
C GLU A 67 -13.49 3.43 -8.38
N THR A 68 -13.69 3.73 -9.67
CA THR A 68 -15.01 3.98 -10.24
C THR A 68 -15.85 2.70 -10.31
N GLU A 69 -15.25 1.60 -10.79
CA GLU A 69 -15.90 0.31 -10.94
C GLU A 69 -16.38 -0.25 -9.60
N TYR A 70 -15.48 -0.26 -8.61
CA TYR A 70 -15.76 -0.85 -7.30
C TYR A 70 -16.27 0.16 -6.27
N LYS A 71 -16.52 1.42 -6.65
CA LYS A 71 -16.96 2.49 -5.72
C LYS A 71 -16.12 2.51 -4.44
N THR A 72 -14.80 2.49 -4.60
CA THR A 72 -13.81 2.40 -3.52
C THR A 72 -12.78 3.50 -3.71
N ASP A 73 -12.42 4.23 -2.65
CA ASP A 73 -11.36 5.26 -2.67
C ASP A 73 -9.99 4.59 -2.55
N ILE A 74 -9.14 4.66 -3.59
CA ILE A 74 -7.84 3.98 -3.69
C ILE A 74 -6.71 5.01 -3.77
N ARG A 75 -6.09 5.30 -2.63
CA ARG A 75 -4.96 6.24 -2.57
C ARG A 75 -3.64 5.52 -2.55
N VAL A 76 -2.74 5.94 -3.43
CA VAL A 76 -1.37 5.46 -3.49
C VAL A 76 -0.40 6.61 -3.28
N PHE A 77 0.61 6.38 -2.45
CA PHE A 77 1.77 7.24 -2.30
C PHE A 77 3.03 6.42 -2.48
N ILE A 78 4.08 7.01 -3.02
CA ILE A 78 5.34 6.32 -3.31
C ILE A 78 6.49 7.15 -2.70
N ASP A 79 7.47 6.48 -2.12
CA ASP A 79 8.78 7.05 -1.83
C ASP A 79 9.90 6.19 -2.43
N ASP A 80 11.16 6.41 -2.05
CA ASP A 80 12.30 5.75 -2.67
C ASP A 80 12.33 4.22 -2.43
N GLU A 81 11.60 3.72 -1.42
CA GLU A 81 11.64 2.31 -1.03
C GLU A 81 10.27 1.62 -1.04
N ASN A 82 9.20 2.37 -0.77
CA ASN A 82 7.89 1.83 -0.46
C ASN A 82 6.76 2.50 -1.24
N LEU A 83 5.78 1.68 -1.58
CA LEU A 83 4.45 2.09 -2.00
C LEU A 83 3.47 1.91 -0.83
N TYR A 84 2.71 2.97 -0.56
CA TYR A 84 1.70 3.02 0.49
C TYR A 84 0.32 3.02 -0.15
N LEU A 85 -0.41 1.92 0.01
CA LEU A 85 -1.76 1.73 -0.48
C LEU A 85 -2.78 1.96 0.63
N GLN A 86 -3.80 2.74 0.33
CA GLN A 86 -5.01 2.84 1.14
C GLN A 86 -6.23 2.60 0.26
N MET A 87 -7.06 1.61 0.59
CA MET A 87 -8.37 1.42 -0.02
C MET A 87 -9.45 1.67 1.04
N LYS A 88 -10.45 2.48 0.75
CA LYS A 88 -11.52 2.82 1.68
C LYS A 88 -12.88 2.67 1.01
N SER A 89 -13.81 2.02 1.70
CA SER A 89 -15.23 1.99 1.37
C SER A 89 -16.06 2.26 2.62
N ASP A 90 -17.38 2.23 2.49
CA ASP A 90 -18.29 2.32 3.64
C ASP A 90 -18.15 1.12 4.60
N GLU A 91 -17.60 0.01 4.11
CA GLU A 91 -17.45 -1.25 4.85
C GLU A 91 -16.13 -1.34 5.62
N GLY A 92 -15.18 -0.43 5.36
CA GLY A 92 -13.92 -0.43 6.08
C GLY A 92 -12.75 0.24 5.36
N LEU A 93 -11.56 -0.12 5.82
CA LEU A 93 -10.29 0.43 5.36
C LEU A 93 -9.30 -0.72 5.21
N LEU A 94 -8.64 -0.78 4.05
CA LEU A 94 -7.45 -1.58 3.79
C LEU A 94 -6.24 -0.64 3.72
N PHE A 95 -5.18 -0.96 4.47
CA PHE A 95 -3.91 -0.23 4.37
C PHE A 95 -2.75 -1.22 4.23
N LYS A 96 -1.92 -1.01 3.22
CA LYS A 96 -0.75 -1.85 2.96
C LYS A 96 0.46 -0.99 2.64
N ILE A 97 1.63 -1.47 3.07
CA ILE A 97 2.93 -0.94 2.69
C ILE A 97 3.62 -2.04 1.91
N ILE A 98 4.04 -1.74 0.69
CA ILE A 98 4.62 -2.68 -0.26
C ILE A 98 6.02 -2.17 -0.58
N ARG A 99 7.02 -2.97 -0.25
CA ARG A 99 8.43 -2.68 -0.52
C ARG A 99 8.71 -2.90 -2.02
N MET A 100 9.36 -1.94 -2.66
CA MET A 100 9.63 -1.96 -4.10
C MET A 100 10.98 -2.60 -4.46
N HIS A 101 11.90 -2.69 -3.50
CA HIS A 101 13.29 -3.18 -3.66
C HIS A 101 13.71 -4.17 -2.57
#